data_AF-A0A2H9QH25-F1
#
_entry.id   AF-A0A2H9QH25-F1
#
_cell.length_a   1.000
_cell.length_b   1.000
_cell.length_c   1.000
_cell.angle_alpha   90.00
_cell.angle_beta   90.00
_cell.angle_gamma   90.00
#
_symmetry.space_group_name_H-M   'P 1'
#
loop_
_entity.id
_entity.type
_entity.pdbx_description
1 polymer ?
#
loop_
_entity_poly.entity_id
_entity_poly.type
_entity_poly.pdbx_seq_one_letter_code
_entity_poly.pdbx_strand_id
1 'polypeptide(L)'
;MIKNIIFDGNGIIYKHTIDGDGHKKRTLKKRGVRKKLKELKNYYSLYILTDGVAKIETKIRALKRMRVYKYFKKIIATYQLRMSKKKNYKVFIKAMEIWEINAKNTVFIGHDKREIKNAKKSGLTTIQTHDITKLTEL
;
A
#
# COMPACT_ATOMS: atom_id res chain seq x y z
N MET A 1 3.28 -11.62 -16.97
CA MET A 1 2.33 -10.50 -16.94
C MET A 1 1.94 -10.19 -15.49
N ILE A 2 2.04 -8.92 -15.08
CA ILE A 2 1.65 -8.47 -13.73
C ILE A 2 0.13 -8.51 -13.60
N LYS A 3 -0.36 -9.00 -12.46
CA LYS A 3 -1.79 -9.10 -12.13
C LYS A 3 -2.17 -8.34 -10.85
N ASN A 4 -1.19 -8.14 -9.96
CA ASN A 4 -1.42 -7.60 -8.63
C ASN A 4 -0.49 -6.42 -8.34
N ILE A 5 -1.01 -5.43 -7.61
CA ILE A 5 -0.21 -4.32 -7.09
C ILE A 5 -0.42 -4.22 -5.58
N ILE A 6 0.68 -4.29 -4.83
CA ILE A 6 0.71 -4.02 -3.40
C ILE A 6 1.26 -2.61 -3.20
N PHE A 7 0.47 -1.73 -2.60
CA PHE A 7 0.92 -0.40 -2.23
C PHE A 7 1.37 -0.37 -0.76
N ASP A 8 2.46 0.36 -0.49
CA ASP A 8 2.59 1.01 0.81
C ASP A 8 1.44 2.03 0.98
N GLY A 9 0.91 2.14 2.19
CA GLY A 9 -0.20 3.06 2.48
C GLY A 9 0.29 4.50 2.64
N ASN A 10 1.16 4.71 3.64
CA ASN A 10 1.65 6.04 4.00
C ASN A 10 2.76 6.47 3.03
N GLY A 11 2.81 7.74 2.65
CA GLY A 11 3.82 8.26 1.72
C GLY A 11 3.49 8.00 0.24
N ILE A 12 2.64 7.02 -0.06
CA ILE A 12 2.21 6.64 -1.41
C ILE A 12 0.74 7.01 -1.67
N ILE A 13 -0.19 6.43 -0.92
CA ILE A 13 -1.64 6.67 -1.10
C ILE A 13 -2.10 7.88 -0.29
N TYR A 14 -1.68 7.93 0.97
CA TYR A 14 -2.05 8.98 1.91
C TYR A 14 -0.83 9.51 2.65
N LYS A 15 -0.99 10.68 3.28
CA LYS A 15 -0.03 11.25 4.22
C LYS A 15 -0.72 11.56 5.54
N HIS A 16 0.08 11.66 6.59
CA HIS A 16 -0.37 12.19 7.86
C HIS A 16 -0.40 13.73 7.81
N THR A 17 -1.48 14.30 8.33
CA THR A 17 -1.64 15.74 8.55
C THR A 17 -2.16 15.96 9.96
N ILE A 18 -1.97 17.16 10.48
CA ILE A 18 -2.58 17.60 11.73
C ILE A 18 -3.81 18.44 11.34
N ASP A 19 -4.94 18.22 12.00
CA ASP A 19 -6.12 19.09 11.83
C ASP A 19 -6.05 20.32 12.75
N GLY A 20 -7.05 21.20 12.68
CA GLY A 20 -7.07 22.45 13.45
C GLY A 20 -7.01 22.25 14.96
N ASP A 21 -7.43 21.08 15.45
CA ASP A 21 -7.47 20.72 16.87
C ASP A 21 -6.20 19.97 17.32
N GLY A 22 -5.19 19.84 16.45
CA GLY A 22 -3.93 19.16 16.77
C GLY A 22 -3.98 17.63 16.58
N HIS A 23 -5.08 17.08 16.07
CA HIS A 23 -5.25 15.63 15.94
C HIS A 23 -4.64 15.11 14.62
N LYS A 24 -3.97 13.95 14.69
CA LYS A 24 -3.39 13.31 13.50
C LYS A 24 -4.48 12.71 12.61
N LYS A 25 -4.65 13.27 11.42
CA LYS A 25 -5.54 12.79 10.35
C LYS A 25 -4.73 12.20 9.19
N ARG A 26 -5.41 11.43 8.32
CA ARG A 26 -4.87 10.97 7.03
C ARG A 26 -5.60 11.67 5.90
N THR A 27 -4.84 12.18 4.94
CA THR A 27 -5.35 12.83 3.72
C THR A 27 -4.65 12.24 2.50
N LEU A 28 -5.27 12.38 1.31
CA LEU A 28 -4.66 11.88 0.08
C LEU A 28 -3.28 12.53 -0.12
N LYS A 29 -2.31 11.73 -0.54
CA LYS A 29 -0.93 12.19 -0.70
C LYS A 29 -0.84 13.36 -1.70
N LYS A 30 -1.57 13.24 -2.82
CA LYS A 30 -1.58 14.23 -3.91
C LYS A 30 -2.92 14.26 -4.63
N ARG A 31 -3.22 15.39 -5.28
CA ARG A 31 -4.31 15.48 -6.27
C ARG A 31 -3.99 14.50 -7.41
N GLY A 32 -4.99 13.68 -7.80
CA GLY A 32 -4.83 12.67 -8.85
C GLY A 32 -4.68 11.23 -8.36
N VAL A 33 -4.33 10.99 -7.09
CA VAL A 33 -4.21 9.62 -6.51
C VAL A 33 -5.48 8.79 -6.75
N ARG A 34 -6.66 9.39 -6.52
CA ARG A 34 -7.94 8.70 -6.75
C ARG A 34 -8.14 8.31 -8.23
N LYS A 35 -7.79 9.20 -9.16
CA LYS A 35 -7.90 8.94 -10.61
C LYS A 35 -6.98 7.79 -11.00
N LYS A 36 -5.71 7.85 -10.57
CA LYS A 36 -4.74 6.79 -10.86
C LYS A 36 -5.13 5.43 -10.27
N LEU A 37 -5.65 5.38 -9.03
CA LEU A 37 -6.16 4.13 -8.45
C LEU A 37 -7.37 3.57 -9.23
N LYS A 38 -8.24 4.45 -9.74
CA LYS A 38 -9.35 4.04 -10.62
C LYS A 38 -8.83 3.42 -11.91
N GLU A 39 -7.85 4.05 -12.57
CA GLU A 39 -7.21 3.53 -13.78
C GLU A 39 -6.58 2.16 -13.53
N LEU A 40 -5.74 2.04 -12.50
CA LEU A 40 -5.03 0.80 -12.18
C LEU A 40 -5.99 -0.34 -11.82
N LYS A 41 -7.14 -0.05 -11.22
CA LYS A 41 -8.11 -1.08 -10.82
C LYS A 41 -8.77 -1.79 -12.00
N ASN A 42 -8.74 -1.19 -13.20
CA ASN A 42 -9.26 -1.81 -14.42
C ASN A 42 -8.37 -2.95 -14.92
N TYR A 43 -7.07 -2.91 -14.62
CA TYR A 43 -6.08 -3.87 -15.13
C TYR A 43 -5.53 -4.78 -14.03
N TYR A 44 -5.52 -4.31 -12.78
CA TYR A 44 -4.84 -4.99 -11.67
C TYR A 44 -5.75 -5.18 -10.46
N SER A 45 -5.45 -6.21 -9.68
CA SER A 45 -5.94 -6.34 -8.31
C SER A 45 -5.07 -5.50 -7.38
N LEU A 46 -5.69 -4.57 -6.64
CA LEU A 46 -4.95 -3.64 -5.77
C LEU A 46 -5.06 -4.05 -4.31
N TYR A 47 -3.93 -3.97 -3.60
CA TYR A 47 -3.78 -4.32 -2.19
C TYR A 47 -3.02 -3.22 -1.46
N ILE A 48 -3.17 -3.15 -0.13
CA ILE A 48 -2.33 -2.29 0.71
C ILE A 48 -1.65 -3.15 1.78
N LEU A 49 -0.33 -3.03 1.87
CA LEU A 49 0.48 -3.49 3.01
C LEU A 49 1.09 -2.28 3.72
N THR A 50 0.59 -1.98 4.91
CA THR A 50 0.98 -0.77 5.65
C THR A 50 1.52 -1.07 7.03
N ASP A 51 2.60 -0.38 7.41
CA ASP A 51 3.12 -0.46 8.77
C ASP A 51 2.20 0.24 9.79
N GLY A 52 2.33 -0.20 11.04
CA GLY A 52 1.84 0.53 12.21
C GLY A 52 1.03 -0.33 13.16
N VAL A 53 0.90 0.15 14.40
CA VAL A 53 0.17 -0.49 15.50
C VAL A 53 -1.31 -0.07 15.57
N ALA A 54 -1.69 0.93 14.77
CA ALA A 54 -3.07 1.42 14.76
C ALA A 54 -4.01 0.34 14.18
N LYS A 55 -5.11 0.11 14.90
CA LYS A 55 -6.24 -0.72 14.48
C LYS A 55 -6.58 -0.53 12.99
N ILE A 56 -6.75 -1.63 12.28
CA ILE A 56 -7.00 -1.68 10.83
C ILE A 56 -8.28 -0.91 10.47
N GLU A 57 -9.28 -0.92 11.35
CA GLU A 57 -10.55 -0.20 11.21
C GLU A 57 -10.32 1.31 11.07
N THR A 58 -9.33 1.87 11.78
CA THR A 58 -8.97 3.28 11.68
C THR A 58 -8.33 3.61 10.33
N LYS A 59 -7.53 2.70 9.77
CA LYS A 59 -6.96 2.84 8.42
C LYS A 59 -8.06 2.73 7.36
N ILE A 60 -8.98 1.77 7.50
CA ILE A 60 -10.13 1.58 6.61
C ILE A 60 -11.05 2.81 6.64
N ARG A 61 -11.42 3.32 7.82
CA ARG A 61 -12.25 4.54 7.95
C ARG A 61 -11.61 5.73 7.23
N ALA A 62 -10.29 5.91 7.35
CA ALA A 62 -9.59 6.95 6.62
C ALA A 62 -9.69 6.77 5.08
N LEU A 63 -9.45 5.56 4.57
CA LEU A 63 -9.53 5.26 3.14
C LEU A 63 -10.97 5.41 2.58
N LYS A 64 -11.99 5.08 3.39
CA LYS A 64 -13.40 5.31 3.06
C LYS A 64 -13.71 6.80 2.95
N ARG A 65 -13.30 7.62 3.93
CA ARG A 65 -13.44 9.10 3.86
C ARG A 65 -12.74 9.70 2.63
N MET A 66 -11.59 9.16 2.25
CA MET A 66 -10.85 9.58 1.06
C MET A 66 -11.46 9.05 -0.26
N ARG A 67 -12.50 8.21 -0.19
CA ARG A 67 -13.20 7.55 -1.31
C ARG A 67 -12.28 6.67 -2.17
N VAL A 68 -11.25 6.07 -1.56
CA VAL A 68 -10.30 5.18 -2.25
C VAL A 68 -10.36 3.73 -1.78
N TYR A 69 -11.00 3.45 -0.63
CA TYR A 69 -11.14 2.09 -0.09
C TYR A 69 -11.69 1.09 -1.12
N LYS A 70 -12.68 1.52 -1.91
CA LYS A 70 -13.35 0.70 -2.95
C LYS A 70 -12.44 0.15 -4.04
N TYR A 71 -11.22 0.66 -4.19
CA TYR A 71 -10.28 0.16 -5.19
C TYR A 71 -9.44 -1.01 -4.68
N PHE A 72 -9.42 -1.29 -3.37
CA PHE A 72 -8.55 -2.31 -2.80
C PHE A 72 -9.33 -3.59 -2.50
N LYS A 73 -8.83 -4.75 -2.95
CA LYS A 73 -9.39 -6.05 -2.61
C LYS A 73 -9.22 -6.37 -1.13
N LYS A 74 -8.02 -6.13 -0.59
CA LYS A 74 -7.68 -6.39 0.80
C LYS A 74 -6.60 -5.44 1.29
N ILE A 75 -6.62 -5.18 2.59
CA ILE A 75 -5.70 -4.27 3.27
C ILE A 75 -5.19 -5.02 4.50
N ILE A 76 -3.87 -5.07 4.66
CA ILE A 76 -3.21 -5.64 5.83
C ILE A 76 -2.32 -4.58 6.46
N ALA A 77 -2.42 -4.48 7.78
CA ALA A 77 -1.42 -3.81 8.59
C ALA A 77 -0.45 -4.83 9.21
N THR A 78 0.83 -4.50 9.31
CA THR A 78 1.86 -5.45 9.78
C THR A 78 1.58 -6.01 11.18
N TYR A 79 0.91 -5.26 12.06
CA TYR A 79 0.52 -5.76 13.37
C TYR A 79 -0.42 -6.98 13.30
N GLN A 80 -1.29 -7.05 12.28
CA GLN A 80 -2.19 -8.18 12.08
C GLN A 80 -1.43 -9.47 11.74
N LEU A 81 -0.20 -9.34 11.23
CA LEU A 81 0.67 -10.47 10.92
C LEU A 81 1.45 -10.97 12.14
N ARG A 82 1.38 -10.24 13.28
CA ARG A 82 2.25 -10.40 14.46
C ARG A 82 3.73 -10.27 14.12
N MET A 83 4.05 -9.40 13.17
CA MET A 83 5.42 -9.20 12.68
C MET A 83 5.86 -7.76 12.88
N SER A 84 7.18 -7.59 12.96
CA SER A 84 7.79 -6.27 12.85
C SER A 84 7.43 -5.62 11.50
N LYS A 85 7.66 -4.31 11.41
CA LYS A 85 7.51 -3.48 10.19
C LYS A 85 8.03 -4.18 8.93
N LYS A 86 7.70 -3.67 7.74
CA LYS A 86 8.24 -4.09 6.41
C LYS A 86 9.78 -4.04 6.26
N LYS A 87 10.52 -3.84 7.35
CA LYS A 87 11.95 -4.11 7.51
C LYS A 87 12.30 -5.61 7.49
N ASN A 88 11.32 -6.49 7.68
CA ASN A 88 11.50 -7.94 7.54
C ASN A 88 10.81 -8.41 6.25
N TYR A 89 11.54 -9.05 5.33
CA TYR A 89 10.99 -9.52 4.05
C TYR A 89 9.87 -10.56 4.22
N LYS A 90 9.88 -11.33 5.31
CA LYS A 90 8.85 -12.34 5.61
C LYS A 90 7.45 -11.72 5.77
N VAL A 91 7.35 -10.42 6.06
CA VAL A 91 6.07 -9.67 6.11
C VAL A 91 5.39 -9.69 4.75
N PHE A 92 6.15 -9.52 3.67
CA PHE A 92 5.62 -9.54 2.30
C PHE A 92 5.16 -10.95 1.91
N ILE A 93 5.94 -11.98 2.25
CA ILE A 93 5.60 -13.38 2.01
C ILE A 93 4.27 -13.71 2.68
N LYS A 94 4.16 -13.45 3.99
CA LYS A 94 2.94 -13.74 4.76
C LYS A 94 1.73 -12.96 4.27
N ALA A 95 1.92 -11.71 3.84
CA ALA A 95 0.83 -10.94 3.23
C ALA A 95 0.36 -11.56 1.91
N MET A 96 1.29 -12.01 1.05
CA MET A 96 0.96 -12.67 -0.21
C MET A 96 0.25 -14.02 0.00
N GLU A 97 0.67 -14.81 1.00
CA GLU A 97 0.00 -16.06 1.39
C GLU A 97 -1.47 -15.81 1.79
N ILE A 98 -1.72 -14.82 2.67
CA ILE A 98 -3.08 -14.45 3.12
C ILE A 98 -3.96 -13.89 1.99
N TRP A 99 -3.34 -13.39 0.92
CA TRP A 99 -4.02 -12.87 -0.27
C TRP A 99 -4.10 -13.88 -1.40
N GLU A 100 -3.47 -15.05 -1.24
CA GLU A 100 -3.38 -16.09 -2.26
C GLU A 100 -2.84 -15.55 -3.59
N ILE A 101 -1.81 -14.70 -3.51
CA ILE A 101 -1.12 -14.12 -4.68
C ILE A 101 0.34 -14.56 -4.75
N ASN A 102 0.93 -14.51 -5.95
CA ASN A 102 2.31 -14.94 -6.20
C ASN A 102 3.22 -13.74 -6.49
N ALA A 103 4.44 -13.77 -5.97
CA ALA A 103 5.44 -12.72 -6.20
C ALA A 103 5.74 -12.47 -7.69
N LYS A 104 5.79 -13.52 -8.52
CA LYS A 104 6.12 -13.46 -9.97
C LYS A 104 5.17 -12.57 -10.79
N ASN A 105 3.93 -12.37 -10.32
CA ASN A 105 2.93 -11.55 -11.00
C ASN A 105 2.47 -10.35 -10.15
N THR A 106 3.28 -9.96 -9.16
CA THR A 106 2.95 -8.92 -8.21
C THR A 106 4.03 -7.85 -8.15
N VAL A 107 3.62 -6.59 -8.19
CA VAL A 107 4.51 -5.43 -7.99
C VAL A 107 4.25 -4.81 -6.62
N PHE A 108 5.31 -4.50 -5.89
CA PHE A 108 5.24 -3.65 -4.71
C PHE A 108 5.64 -2.21 -5.03
N ILE A 109 4.80 -1.25 -4.63
CA ILE A 109 5.02 0.18 -4.82
C ILE A 109 5.18 0.86 -3.46
N GLY A 110 6.36 1.38 -3.17
CA GLY A 110 6.72 1.96 -1.89
C GLY A 110 7.68 3.14 -2.03
N HIS A 111 7.89 3.88 -0.94
CA HIS A 111 8.76 5.06 -0.93
C HIS A 111 10.06 4.82 -0.14
N ASP A 112 10.02 4.03 0.94
CA ASP A 112 11.19 3.72 1.77
C ASP A 112 12.12 2.70 1.10
N LYS A 113 13.40 3.06 0.97
CA LYS A 113 14.43 2.24 0.30
C LYS A 113 14.64 0.87 0.97
N ARG A 114 14.47 0.76 2.29
CA ARG A 114 14.64 -0.51 3.02
C ARG A 114 13.45 -1.43 2.77
N GLU A 115 12.24 -0.89 2.74
CA GLU A 115 11.05 -1.66 2.35
C GLU A 115 11.18 -2.20 0.92
N ILE A 116 11.65 -1.37 -0.02
CA ILE A 116 11.91 -1.80 -1.40
C ILE A 116 12.93 -2.93 -1.44
N LYS A 117 14.05 -2.82 -0.71
CA LYS A 117 15.06 -3.88 -0.63
C LYS A 117 14.48 -5.20 -0.10
N ASN A 118 13.62 -5.13 0.91
CA ASN A 118 13.02 -6.32 1.50
C ASN A 118 11.89 -6.92 0.65
N ALA A 119 11.12 -6.11 -0.06
CA ALA A 119 10.16 -6.59 -1.05
C ALA A 119 10.86 -7.35 -2.19
N LYS A 120 12.00 -6.83 -2.68
CA LYS A 120 12.83 -7.57 -3.65
C LYS A 120 13.29 -8.92 -3.10
N LYS A 121 13.72 -8.97 -1.83
CA LYS A 121 14.12 -10.23 -1.17
C LYS A 121 12.99 -11.26 -1.06
N SER A 122 11.72 -10.83 -1.06
CA SER A 122 10.58 -11.76 -1.11
C SER A 122 10.17 -12.14 -2.54
N GLY A 123 10.98 -11.82 -3.55
CA GLY A 123 10.73 -12.16 -4.95
C GLY A 123 9.80 -11.20 -5.70
N LEU A 124 9.44 -10.05 -5.11
CA LEU A 124 8.56 -9.07 -5.76
C LEU A 124 9.35 -8.21 -6.74
N THR A 125 8.71 -7.91 -7.89
CA THR A 125 9.07 -6.72 -8.67
C THR A 125 8.72 -5.48 -7.84
N THR A 126 9.57 -4.46 -7.85
CA THR A 126 9.37 -3.28 -7.00
C THR A 126 9.54 -1.99 -7.77
N ILE A 127 8.71 -1.01 -7.45
CA ILE A 127 8.85 0.37 -7.92
C ILE A 127 8.99 1.29 -6.71
N GLN A 128 10.09 2.03 -6.66
CA GLN A 128 10.29 3.06 -5.67
C GLN A 128 9.78 4.40 -6.21
N THR A 129 8.80 5.00 -5.56
CA THR A 129 8.28 6.32 -5.94
C THR A 129 7.71 7.05 -4.72
N HIS A 130 7.58 8.37 -4.82
CA HIS A 130 6.82 9.18 -3.87
C HIS A 130 5.49 9.67 -4.46
N ASP A 131 5.24 9.36 -5.74
CA ASP A 131 4.11 9.87 -6.49
C ASP A 131 3.62 8.84 -7.52
N ILE A 132 2.51 8.18 -7.18
CA ILE A 132 1.93 7.16 -8.07
C ILE A 132 1.24 7.79 -9.29
N THR A 133 0.95 9.09 -9.30
CA THR A 133 0.24 9.70 -10.43
C THR A 133 1.11 9.73 -11.69
N LYS A 134 2.43 9.55 -11.54
CA LYS A 134 3.41 9.48 -12.63
C LYS A 134 3.63 8.08 -13.19
N LEU A 135 2.95 7.05 -12.67
CA LEU A 135 3.05 5.70 -13.21
C LEU A 135 2.39 5.65 -14.59
N THR A 136 3.16 5.26 -15.60
CA THR A 136 2.75 5.12 -16.99
C THR A 136 2.40 3.68 -17.33
N GLU A 137 3.27 2.72 -17.00
CA GLU A 137 3.11 1.29 -17.36
C GLU A 137 3.67 0.35 -16.26
N LEU A 138 3.13 -0.88 -16.17
CA LEU A 138 3.46 -1.91 -15.16
C LEU A 138 3.44 -3.32 -15.76
#